data_AF-A0A844MF42-F1
#
_entry.id   AF-A0A844MF42-F1
#
_cell.length_a   1.000
_cell.length_b   1.000
_cell.length_c   1.000
_cell.angle_alpha   90.00
_cell.angle_beta   90.00
_cell.angle_gamma   90.00
#
_symmetry.space_group_name_H-M   'P 1'
#
loop_
_entity.id
_entity.type
_entity.pdbx_description
1 polymer ?
#
loop_
_entity_poly.entity_id
_entity_poly.type
_entity_poly.pdbx_seq_one_letter_code
_entity_poly.pdbx_strand_id
1 'polypeptide(L)'
;MPSRAEQIANIIERRSSYLPTKIAKVEKELQAQASNLYQLEDCRKLLLQENAILQVKNYLKKIDFSDIQQRIKSELLVLSKLRNRFSRNTLNIGVMGLMGQGKSTLLKSLSGLTDREIPAYEGAACTAVRSLVHNKQGSVEVRVILHSETTFLEEVILPYYKSLKLMPEPQRYQWRKVDTDLYDIAAQKLNNRFFRT
;
A
#
# COMPACT_ATOMS: atom_id res chain seq x y z
N MET A 1 31.80 -5.23 -19.45
CA MET A 1 30.91 -4.70 -18.38
C MET A 1 29.55 -4.54 -19.01
N PRO A 2 28.47 -5.14 -18.47
CA PRO A 2 27.13 -4.97 -19.03
C PRO A 2 26.72 -3.49 -18.98
N SER A 3 26.01 -3.03 -20.00
CA SER A 3 25.51 -1.66 -20.05
C SER A 3 24.48 -1.41 -18.92
N ARG A 4 24.26 -0.14 -18.53
CA ARG A 4 23.23 0.20 -17.53
C ARG A 4 21.84 -0.28 -17.97
N ALA A 5 21.55 -0.24 -19.27
CA ALA A 5 20.31 -0.74 -19.83
C ALA A 5 20.16 -2.27 -19.66
N GLU A 6 21.23 -3.03 -19.94
CA GLU A 6 21.26 -4.48 -19.72
C GLU A 6 21.09 -4.84 -18.23
N GLN A 7 21.72 -4.08 -17.33
CA GLN A 7 21.56 -4.29 -15.89
C GLN A 7 20.11 -4.07 -15.44
N ILE A 8 19.46 -3.00 -15.91
CA ILE A 8 18.06 -2.71 -15.61
C ILE A 8 17.15 -3.80 -16.19
N ALA A 9 17.38 -4.23 -17.44
CA ALA A 9 16.63 -5.31 -18.07
C ALA A 9 16.73 -6.62 -17.26
N ASN A 10 17.94 -6.97 -16.82
CA ASN A 10 18.19 -8.17 -16.01
C ASN A 10 17.45 -8.11 -14.66
N ILE A 11 17.45 -6.95 -13.99
CA ILE A 11 16.68 -6.75 -12.74
C ILE A 11 15.19 -6.94 -12.98
N ILE A 12 14.65 -6.36 -14.06
CA ILE A 12 13.23 -6.47 -14.42
C ILE A 12 12.88 -7.93 -14.71
N GLU A 13 13.70 -8.62 -15.50
CA GLU A 13 13.50 -10.02 -15.89
C GLU A 13 13.55 -10.97 -14.68
N ARG A 14 14.55 -10.82 -13.80
CA ARG A 14 14.63 -11.62 -12.56
C ARG A 14 13.41 -11.41 -11.67
N ARG A 15 12.90 -10.17 -11.61
CA ARG A 15 11.71 -9.84 -10.82
C ARG A 15 10.43 -10.43 -11.44
N SER A 16 10.27 -10.34 -12.75
CA SER A 16 9.03 -10.71 -13.45
C SER A 16 8.90 -12.22 -13.72
N SER A 17 10.01 -12.95 -13.83
CA SER A 17 10.03 -14.37 -14.22
C SER A 17 9.53 -15.32 -13.13
N TYR A 18 10.01 -15.17 -11.89
CA TYR A 18 9.79 -16.18 -10.83
C TYR A 18 8.69 -15.82 -9.82
N LEU A 19 8.68 -14.58 -9.31
CA LEU A 19 7.78 -14.22 -8.22
C LEU A 19 6.30 -14.15 -8.65
N PRO A 20 5.95 -13.51 -9.78
CA PRO A 20 4.55 -13.45 -10.22
C PRO A 20 3.96 -14.82 -10.52
N THR A 21 4.73 -15.74 -11.10
CA THR A 21 4.27 -17.10 -11.43
C THR A 21 4.02 -17.93 -10.17
N LYS A 22 4.91 -17.85 -9.18
CA LYS A 22 4.72 -18.48 -7.88
C LYS A 22 3.51 -17.92 -7.13
N ILE A 23 3.34 -16.60 -7.13
CA ILE A 23 2.18 -15.94 -6.50
C ILE A 23 0.88 -16.36 -7.20
N ALA A 24 0.85 -16.38 -8.54
CA ALA A 24 -0.32 -16.79 -9.30
C ALA A 24 -0.73 -18.25 -9.03
N LYS A 25 0.25 -19.14 -8.83
CA LYS A 25 -0.03 -20.53 -8.42
C LYS A 25 -0.74 -20.58 -7.06
N VAL A 26 -0.19 -19.90 -6.06
CA VAL A 26 -0.79 -19.84 -4.70
C VAL A 26 -2.17 -19.20 -4.73
N GLU A 27 -2.34 -18.11 -5.50
CA GLU A 27 -3.63 -17.44 -5.69
C GLU A 27 -4.68 -18.38 -6.29
N LYS A 28 -4.31 -19.17 -7.31
CA LYS A 28 -5.20 -20.16 -7.92
C LYS A 28 -5.58 -21.28 -6.94
N GLU A 29 -4.62 -21.79 -6.17
CA GLU A 29 -4.86 -22.83 -5.15
C GLU A 29 -5.78 -22.31 -4.05
N LEU A 30 -5.52 -21.11 -3.54
CA LEU A 30 -6.34 -20.47 -2.51
C LEU A 30 -7.76 -20.15 -3.03
N GLN A 31 -7.88 -19.73 -4.29
CA GLN A 31 -9.18 -19.49 -4.92
C GLN A 31 -9.97 -20.79 -5.10
N ALA A 32 -9.32 -21.91 -5.44
CA ALA A 32 -9.98 -23.21 -5.50
C ALA A 32 -10.48 -23.65 -4.11
N GLN A 33 -9.67 -23.48 -3.06
CA GLN A 33 -10.09 -23.75 -1.68
C GLN A 33 -11.24 -22.85 -1.23
N ALA A 34 -11.22 -21.56 -1.61
CA ALA A 34 -12.31 -20.64 -1.35
C ALA A 34 -13.62 -21.12 -1.99
N SER A 35 -13.59 -21.55 -3.24
CA SER A 35 -14.75 -22.09 -3.95
C SER A 35 -15.33 -23.32 -3.28
N ASN A 36 -14.48 -24.26 -2.83
CA ASN A 36 -14.94 -25.44 -2.09
C ASN A 36 -15.61 -25.05 -0.76
N LEU A 37 -15.09 -24.03 -0.08
CA LEU A 37 -15.66 -23.52 1.15
C LEU A 37 -17.03 -22.84 0.93
N TYR A 38 -17.20 -22.12 -0.19
CA TYR A 38 -18.51 -21.57 -0.57
C TYR A 38 -19.52 -22.68 -0.86
N GLN A 39 -19.13 -23.73 -1.57
CA GLN A 39 -19.99 -24.90 -1.80
C GLN A 39 -20.41 -25.57 -0.50
N LEU A 40 -19.48 -25.74 0.46
CA LEU A 40 -19.80 -26.28 1.78
C LEU A 40 -20.78 -25.40 2.56
N GLU A 41 -20.62 -24.08 2.50
CA GLU A 41 -21.55 -23.13 3.14
C GLU A 41 -22.94 -23.18 2.50
N ASP A 42 -23.02 -23.32 1.18
CA ASP A 42 -24.32 -23.45 0.49
C ASP A 42 -25.01 -24.78 0.81
N CYS A 43 -24.27 -25.90 0.86
CA CYS A 43 -24.79 -27.17 1.37
C CYS A 43 -25.28 -27.05 2.82
N ARG A 44 -24.54 -26.34 3.68
CA ARG A 44 -24.96 -26.09 5.08
C ARG A 44 -26.29 -25.33 5.13
N LYS A 45 -26.46 -24.29 4.31
CA LYS A 45 -27.72 -23.53 4.22
C LYS A 45 -28.89 -24.38 3.77
N LEU A 46 -28.69 -25.23 2.75
CA LEU A 46 -29.72 -26.16 2.27
C LEU A 46 -30.16 -27.14 3.37
N LEU A 47 -29.22 -27.78 4.06
CA LEU A 47 -29.51 -28.72 5.15
C LEU A 47 -30.22 -28.06 6.35
N LEU A 48 -29.98 -26.76 6.58
CA LEU A 48 -30.69 -26.00 7.62
C LEU A 48 -32.16 -25.73 7.25
N GLN A 49 -32.46 -25.58 5.95
CA GLN A 49 -33.81 -25.35 5.43
C GLN A 49 -34.64 -26.63 5.37
N GLU A 50 -34.01 -27.79 5.16
CA GLU A 50 -34.68 -29.09 5.18
C GLU A 50 -35.30 -29.41 6.56
N ASN A 51 -36.30 -30.29 6.58
CA ASN A 51 -36.94 -30.79 7.81
C ASN A 51 -36.03 -31.81 8.56
N ALA A 52 -34.79 -31.40 8.83
CA ALA A 52 -33.83 -32.19 9.60
C ALA A 52 -34.14 -32.17 11.11
N ILE A 53 -33.71 -33.23 11.79
CA ILE A 53 -33.81 -33.41 13.25
C ILE A 53 -33.18 -32.19 13.97
N LEU A 54 -33.86 -31.67 15.01
CA LEU A 54 -33.47 -30.47 15.75
C LEU A 54 -32.01 -30.49 16.26
N GLN A 55 -31.53 -31.66 16.70
CA GLN A 55 -30.14 -31.85 17.13
C GLN A 55 -29.14 -31.57 16.01
N VAL A 56 -29.39 -32.07 14.79
CA VAL A 56 -28.55 -31.84 13.61
C VAL A 56 -28.52 -30.36 13.24
N LYS A 57 -29.68 -29.68 13.27
CA LYS A 57 -29.76 -28.23 13.04
C LYS A 57 -28.91 -27.44 14.04
N ASN A 58 -28.87 -27.86 15.31
CA ASN A 58 -28.05 -27.20 16.33
C ASN A 58 -26.54 -27.37 16.08
N TYR A 59 -26.09 -28.54 15.61
CA TYR A 59 -24.69 -28.73 15.24
C TYR A 59 -24.29 -27.90 14.01
N LEU A 60 -25.14 -27.85 12.98
CA LEU A 60 -24.89 -27.06 11.77
C LEU A 60 -24.84 -25.55 12.04
N LYS A 61 -25.63 -25.06 13.01
CA LYS A 61 -25.59 -23.64 13.43
C LYS A 61 -24.30 -23.25 14.14
N LYS A 62 -23.60 -24.20 14.78
CA LYS A 62 -22.32 -23.93 15.46
C LYS A 62 -21.15 -23.75 14.49
N ILE A 63 -21.28 -24.28 13.27
CA ILE A 63 -20.25 -24.15 12.24
C ILE A 63 -20.37 -22.76 11.61
N ASP A 64 -19.28 -22.00 11.71
CA ASP A 64 -19.16 -20.66 11.12
C ASP A 64 -17.96 -20.61 10.18
N PHE A 65 -18.24 -20.31 8.90
CA PHE A 65 -17.21 -20.12 7.88
C PHE A 65 -16.93 -18.63 7.58
N SER A 66 -17.63 -17.70 8.24
CA SER A 66 -17.54 -16.27 7.90
C SER A 66 -16.14 -15.69 8.12
N ASP A 67 -15.51 -15.98 9.27
CA ASP A 67 -14.15 -15.52 9.59
C ASP A 67 -13.13 -16.00 8.55
N ILE A 68 -13.11 -17.30 8.27
CA ILE A 68 -12.17 -17.90 7.32
C ILE A 68 -12.41 -17.39 5.89
N GLN A 69 -13.66 -17.19 5.46
CA GLN A 69 -13.99 -16.58 4.16
C GLN A 69 -13.48 -15.13 4.07
N GLN A 70 -13.67 -14.33 5.12
CA GLN A 70 -13.18 -12.95 5.17
C GLN A 70 -11.64 -12.90 5.10
N ARG A 71 -10.97 -13.76 5.85
CA ARG A 71 -9.50 -13.87 5.84
C ARG A 71 -8.99 -14.27 4.46
N ILE A 72 -9.55 -15.31 3.84
CA ILE A 72 -9.19 -15.72 2.47
C ILE A 72 -9.35 -14.55 1.49
N LYS A 73 -10.46 -13.80 1.58
CA LYS A 73 -10.69 -12.62 0.72
C LYS A 73 -9.62 -11.55 0.91
N SER A 74 -9.23 -11.26 2.16
CA SER A 74 -8.17 -10.29 2.44
C SER A 74 -6.81 -10.75 1.91
N GLU A 75 -6.47 -12.02 2.06
CA GLU A 75 -5.20 -12.59 1.60
C GLU A 75 -5.12 -12.61 0.06
N LEU A 76 -6.19 -12.98 -0.63
CA LEU A 76 -6.27 -12.88 -2.10
C LEU A 76 -6.03 -11.44 -2.59
N LEU A 77 -6.55 -10.46 -1.87
CA LEU A 77 -6.32 -9.04 -2.19
C LEU A 77 -4.85 -8.67 -2.02
N VAL A 78 -4.20 -9.13 -0.94
CA VAL A 78 -2.76 -8.93 -0.71
C VAL A 78 -1.93 -9.62 -1.80
N LEU A 79 -2.22 -10.88 -2.13
CA LEU A 79 -1.52 -11.63 -3.19
C LEU A 79 -1.66 -10.94 -4.54
N SER A 80 -2.85 -10.45 -4.90
CA SER A 80 -3.05 -9.71 -6.15
C SER A 80 -2.19 -8.43 -6.21
N LYS A 81 -2.07 -7.70 -5.09
CA LYS A 81 -1.21 -6.52 -4.98
C LYS A 81 0.27 -6.88 -5.15
N LEU A 82 0.71 -7.97 -4.53
CA LEU A 82 2.09 -8.46 -4.65
C LEU A 82 2.39 -8.89 -6.08
N ARG A 83 1.50 -9.67 -6.70
CA ARG A 83 1.61 -10.08 -8.11
C ARG A 83 1.77 -8.87 -9.02
N ASN A 84 0.88 -7.88 -8.87
CA ASN A 84 0.91 -6.64 -9.64
C ASN A 84 2.14 -5.78 -9.38
N ARG A 85 2.78 -5.89 -8.21
CA ARG A 85 4.03 -5.18 -7.90
C ARG A 85 5.23 -5.84 -8.59
N PHE A 86 5.31 -7.16 -8.54
CA PHE A 86 6.44 -7.90 -9.11
C PHE A 86 6.34 -8.08 -10.63
N SER A 87 5.14 -8.00 -11.21
CA SER A 87 4.92 -8.08 -12.66
C SER A 87 5.21 -6.79 -13.43
N ARG A 88 5.52 -5.68 -12.75
CA ARG A 88 5.79 -4.40 -13.42
C ARG A 88 6.98 -4.54 -14.37
N ASN A 89 6.94 -3.83 -15.48
CA ASN A 89 8.04 -3.69 -16.43
C ASN A 89 8.91 -2.44 -16.14
N THR A 90 8.63 -1.69 -15.08
CA THR A 90 9.38 -0.48 -14.72
C THR A 90 10.19 -0.67 -13.44
N LEU A 91 11.29 0.07 -13.33
CA LEU A 91 11.98 0.27 -12.06
C LEU A 91 11.43 1.54 -11.39
N ASN A 92 10.98 1.43 -10.15
CA ASN A 92 10.44 2.55 -9.39
C ASN A 92 11.46 2.93 -8.31
N ILE A 93 11.90 4.18 -8.30
CA ILE A 93 12.85 4.72 -7.33
C ILE A 93 12.07 5.64 -6.38
N GLY A 94 12.20 5.41 -5.07
CA GLY A 94 11.69 6.31 -4.04
C GLY A 94 12.83 7.11 -3.44
N VAL A 95 12.72 8.44 -3.45
CA VAL A 95 13.71 9.35 -2.85
C VAL A 95 13.09 10.03 -1.65
N MET A 96 13.68 9.83 -0.47
CA MET A 96 13.18 10.36 0.81
C MET A 96 14.31 11.09 1.54
N GLY A 97 13.99 12.09 2.35
CA GLY A 97 14.97 12.83 3.16
C GLY A 97 14.56 14.28 3.43
N LEU A 98 15.28 14.93 4.35
CA LEU A 98 15.03 16.31 4.77
C LEU A 98 15.23 17.32 3.61
N MET A 99 14.67 18.52 3.76
CA MET A 99 14.88 19.62 2.82
C MET A 99 16.37 19.97 2.72
N GLY A 100 16.82 20.44 1.55
CA GLY A 100 18.22 20.81 1.32
C GLY A 100 19.19 19.65 1.05
N GLN A 101 18.75 18.39 1.18
CA GLN A 101 19.61 17.20 0.99
C GLN A 101 19.81 16.77 -0.49
N GLY A 102 19.61 17.68 -1.45
CA GLY A 102 19.88 17.40 -2.87
C GLY A 102 18.95 16.41 -3.59
N LYS A 103 17.79 16.04 -3.00
CA LYS A 103 16.83 15.09 -3.60
C LYS A 103 16.40 15.47 -5.02
N SER A 104 15.99 16.73 -5.22
CA SER A 104 15.58 17.22 -6.54
C SER A 104 16.75 17.22 -7.52
N THR A 105 17.96 17.60 -7.07
CA THR A 105 19.18 17.57 -7.88
C THR A 105 19.52 16.16 -8.37
N LEU A 106 19.40 15.16 -7.50
CA LEU A 106 19.58 13.76 -7.87
C LEU A 106 18.54 13.30 -8.91
N LEU A 107 17.27 13.63 -8.71
CA LEU A 107 16.23 13.26 -9.68
C LEU A 107 16.45 13.91 -11.04
N LYS A 108 16.84 15.19 -11.07
CA LYS A 108 17.21 15.89 -12.32
C LYS A 108 18.39 15.22 -13.02
N SER A 109 19.46 14.90 -12.30
CA SER A 109 20.65 14.27 -12.90
C SER A 109 20.37 12.87 -13.46
N LEU A 110 19.49 12.11 -12.81
CA LEU A 110 19.11 10.77 -13.27
C LEU A 110 18.11 10.80 -14.43
N SER A 111 17.21 11.78 -14.46
CA SER A 111 16.12 11.84 -15.45
C SER A 111 16.45 12.72 -16.67
N GLY A 112 17.42 13.62 -16.57
CA GLY A 112 17.67 14.67 -17.57
C GLY A 112 16.64 15.80 -17.54
N LEU A 113 15.72 15.80 -16.58
CA LEU A 113 14.70 16.84 -16.42
C LEU A 113 15.28 18.12 -15.81
N THR A 114 14.60 19.23 -16.05
CA THR A 114 15.05 20.57 -15.64
C THR A 114 14.22 21.10 -14.47
N ASP A 115 14.52 22.32 -14.01
CA ASP A 115 13.73 23.00 -12.98
C ASP A 115 12.30 23.36 -13.42
N ARG A 116 11.99 23.22 -14.72
CA ARG A 116 10.61 23.34 -15.24
C ARG A 116 9.74 22.17 -14.79
N GLU A 117 10.30 20.97 -14.75
CA GLU A 117 9.57 19.75 -14.37
C GLU A 117 9.80 19.34 -12.92
N ILE A 118 11.03 19.49 -12.42
CA ILE A 118 11.41 19.14 -11.04
C ILE A 118 12.10 20.36 -10.41
N PRO A 119 11.34 21.27 -9.77
CA PRO A 119 11.89 22.48 -9.20
C PRO A 119 12.86 22.16 -8.03
N ALA A 120 14.03 22.79 -8.08
CA ALA A 120 15.06 22.71 -7.04
C ALA A 120 15.58 24.12 -6.68
N TYR A 121 14.69 25.03 -6.28
CA TYR A 121 15.06 26.39 -5.90
C TYR A 121 15.58 26.45 -4.45
N GLU A 122 16.54 27.33 -4.19
CA GLU A 122 17.07 27.57 -2.84
C GLU A 122 15.99 28.15 -1.91
N GLY A 123 15.95 27.68 -0.66
CA GLY A 123 15.13 28.26 0.42
C GLY A 123 13.64 27.90 0.42
N ALA A 124 13.09 27.27 -0.63
CA ALA A 124 11.68 26.90 -0.69
C ALA A 124 11.45 25.37 -0.66
N ALA A 125 10.40 24.93 0.02
CA ALA A 125 9.95 23.54 -0.01
C ALA A 125 9.35 23.19 -1.38
N CYS A 126 10.20 22.88 -2.35
CA CYS A 126 9.79 22.71 -3.76
C CYS A 126 9.01 21.41 -4.03
N THR A 127 9.06 20.43 -3.12
CA THR A 127 8.36 19.13 -3.21
C THR A 127 7.74 18.75 -1.87
N ALA A 128 6.91 19.64 -1.31
CA ALA A 128 6.17 19.40 -0.06
C ALA A 128 5.04 18.36 -0.19
N VAL A 129 4.69 18.00 -1.43
CA VAL A 129 3.69 16.99 -1.76
C VAL A 129 4.32 15.78 -2.43
N ARG A 130 3.68 14.62 -2.29
CA ARG A 130 4.13 13.40 -2.99
C ARG A 130 4.03 13.60 -4.50
N SER A 131 5.17 13.70 -5.16
CA SER A 131 5.27 13.77 -6.62
C SER A 131 5.62 12.41 -7.22
N LEU A 132 4.99 12.08 -8.34
CA LEU A 132 5.27 10.86 -9.11
C LEU A 132 5.66 11.27 -10.53
N VAL A 133 6.90 10.98 -10.91
CA VAL A 133 7.39 11.19 -12.28
C VAL A 133 7.61 9.82 -12.91
N HIS A 134 7.03 9.59 -14.07
CA HIS A 134 7.20 8.34 -14.81
C HIS A 134 7.37 8.62 -16.30
N ASN A 135 8.15 7.76 -16.97
CA ASN A 135 8.30 7.83 -18.41
C ASN A 135 7.04 7.25 -19.08
N LYS A 136 6.50 7.98 -20.06
CA LYS A 136 5.37 7.56 -20.91
C LYS A 136 5.69 7.99 -22.34
N GLN A 137 5.43 7.13 -23.32
CA GLN A 137 5.54 7.50 -24.73
C GLN A 137 4.39 8.45 -25.10
N GLY A 138 4.68 9.48 -25.90
CA GLY A 138 3.69 10.45 -26.37
C GLY A 138 3.78 11.79 -25.65
N SER A 139 2.64 12.46 -25.48
CA SER A 139 2.56 13.80 -24.89
C SER A 139 2.72 13.79 -23.37
N VAL A 140 3.22 14.92 -22.84
CA VAL A 140 3.34 15.16 -21.39
C VAL A 140 1.96 15.30 -20.78
N GLU A 141 1.72 14.55 -19.70
CA GLU A 141 0.47 14.56 -18.94
C GLU A 141 0.77 14.94 -17.48
N VAL A 142 0.11 15.96 -16.97
CA VAL A 142 0.19 16.37 -15.56
C VAL A 142 -1.16 16.08 -14.90
N ARG A 143 -1.14 15.28 -13.84
CA ARG A 143 -2.32 14.99 -13.02
C ARG A 143 -2.09 15.46 -11.59
N VAL A 144 -3.01 16.29 -11.12
CA VAL A 144 -3.06 16.75 -9.73
C VAL A 144 -4.25 16.08 -9.07
N ILE A 145 -3.99 15.31 -8.01
CA ILE A 145 -5.02 14.66 -7.22
C ILE A 145 -5.13 15.46 -5.93
N LEU A 146 -6.32 16.02 -5.70
CA LEU A 146 -6.65 16.76 -4.49
C LEU A 146 -7.54 15.90 -3.61
N HIS A 147 -7.33 15.98 -2.30
CA HIS A 147 -8.19 15.34 -1.31
C HIS A 147 -9.14 16.37 -0.71
N SER A 148 -10.37 15.95 -0.42
CA SER A 148 -11.22 16.68 0.51
C SER A 148 -10.72 16.42 1.94
N GLU A 149 -11.23 17.16 2.92
CA GLU A 149 -10.93 16.89 4.34
C GLU A 149 -11.22 15.43 4.70
N THR A 150 -12.38 14.91 4.28
CA THR A 150 -12.78 13.53 4.53
C THR A 150 -11.83 12.53 3.88
N THR A 151 -11.56 12.67 2.58
CA THR A 151 -10.68 11.70 1.89
C THR A 151 -9.24 11.81 2.37
N PHE A 152 -8.78 12.98 2.78
CA PHE A 152 -7.45 13.13 3.36
C PHE A 152 -7.34 12.41 4.71
N LEU A 153 -8.32 12.56 5.59
CA LEU A 153 -8.32 11.84 6.86
C LEU A 153 -8.40 10.33 6.65
N GLU A 154 -9.36 9.87 5.86
CA GLU A 154 -9.64 8.45 5.69
C GLU A 154 -8.56 7.69 4.91
N GLU A 155 -8.03 8.30 3.85
CA GLU A 155 -7.12 7.62 2.93
C GLU A 155 -5.64 7.91 3.23
N VAL A 156 -5.32 9.05 3.84
CA VAL A 156 -3.93 9.43 4.12
C VAL A 156 -3.60 9.26 5.60
N ILE A 157 -4.39 9.85 6.53
CA ILE A 157 -4.00 9.93 7.95
C ILE A 157 -4.37 8.68 8.76
N LEU A 158 -5.63 8.23 8.69
CA LEU A 158 -6.12 7.09 9.48
C LEU A 158 -5.33 5.79 9.26
N PRO A 159 -4.83 5.46 8.05
CA PRO A 159 -3.98 4.28 7.87
C PRO A 159 -2.70 4.32 8.72
N TYR A 160 -2.13 5.49 8.98
CA TYR A 160 -0.99 5.63 9.89
C TYR A 160 -1.39 5.42 11.35
N TYR A 161 -2.52 5.97 11.78
CA TYR A 161 -3.02 5.75 13.15
C TYR A 161 -3.28 4.26 13.42
N LYS A 162 -3.93 3.57 12.48
CA LYS A 162 -4.19 2.13 12.59
C LYS A 162 -2.91 1.30 12.61
N SER A 163 -1.95 1.60 11.73
CA SER A 163 -0.69 0.85 11.66
C SER A 163 0.24 1.12 12.85
N LEU A 164 0.25 2.34 13.38
CA LEU A 164 1.06 2.74 14.53
C LEU A 164 0.32 2.59 15.88
N LYS A 165 -0.94 2.15 15.86
CA LYS A 165 -1.83 2.03 17.02
C LYS A 165 -1.94 3.34 17.83
N LEU A 166 -2.00 4.47 17.13
CA LEU A 166 -2.14 5.78 17.75
C LEU A 166 -3.62 6.04 18.07
N MET A 167 -3.87 6.63 19.25
CA MET A 167 -5.20 6.99 19.73
C MET A 167 -5.14 8.35 20.45
N PRO A 168 -6.22 9.15 20.42
CA PRO A 168 -7.47 8.92 19.69
C PRO A 168 -7.32 9.10 18.18
N GLU A 169 -8.16 8.42 17.38
CA GLU A 169 -8.20 8.64 15.93
C GLU A 169 -8.68 10.07 15.60
N PRO A 170 -8.05 10.75 14.63
CA PRO A 170 -8.42 12.11 14.26
C PRO A 170 -9.78 12.13 13.56
N GLN A 171 -10.68 13.00 14.05
CA GLN A 171 -12.03 13.17 13.50
C GLN A 171 -12.18 14.37 12.55
N ARG A 172 -11.14 15.21 12.44
CA ARG A 172 -11.14 16.42 11.58
C ARG A 172 -9.72 16.83 11.18
N TYR A 173 -9.60 17.65 10.15
CA TYR A 173 -8.33 18.12 9.58
C TYR A 173 -7.73 19.36 10.29
N GLN A 174 -8.37 19.87 11.35
CA GLN A 174 -7.87 21.04 12.07
C GLN A 174 -7.04 20.71 13.32
N TRP A 175 -5.78 21.14 13.26
CA TRP A 175 -4.83 21.20 14.36
C TRP A 175 -5.28 22.25 15.39
N ARG A 176 -5.50 21.84 16.65
CA ARG A 176 -5.62 22.79 17.77
C ARG A 176 -4.31 22.80 18.55
N LYS A 177 -4.06 23.85 19.33
CA LYS A 177 -2.86 24.01 20.20
C LYS A 177 -2.52 22.78 21.04
N VAL A 178 -3.53 22.01 21.43
CA VAL A 178 -3.39 20.77 22.23
C VAL A 178 -2.66 19.65 21.48
N ASP A 179 -2.66 19.68 20.14
CA ASP A 179 -1.97 18.70 19.27
C ASP A 179 -0.48 19.05 19.09
N THR A 180 -0.10 20.32 19.29
CA THR A 180 1.29 20.81 19.18
C THR A 180 2.16 20.18 20.26
N ASP A 181 1.65 20.09 21.49
CA ASP A 181 2.34 19.45 22.60
C ASP A 181 2.64 17.97 22.31
N LEU A 182 1.71 17.27 21.65
CA LEU A 182 1.90 15.86 21.28
C LEU A 182 2.98 15.67 20.21
N TYR A 183 3.02 16.56 19.21
CA TYR A 183 4.03 16.55 18.16
C TYR A 183 5.41 16.94 18.70
N ASP A 184 5.50 17.94 19.57
CA ASP A 184 6.75 18.36 20.19
C ASP A 184 7.30 17.28 21.12
N ILE A 185 6.43 16.58 21.87
CA ILE A 185 6.80 15.40 22.67
C ILE A 185 7.28 14.26 21.77
N ALA A 186 6.60 13.98 20.66
CA ALA A 186 6.99 12.92 19.73
C ALA A 186 8.33 13.23 19.02
N ALA A 187 8.52 14.48 18.58
CA ALA A 187 9.76 14.96 17.97
C ALA A 187 10.93 14.96 18.96
N GLN A 188 10.73 15.40 20.20
CA GLN A 188 11.74 15.31 21.27
C GLN A 188 12.10 13.85 21.58
N LYS A 189 11.12 12.95 21.68
CA LYS A 189 11.37 11.52 21.94
C LYS A 189 12.13 10.86 20.79
N LEU A 190 11.84 11.22 19.54
CA LEU A 190 12.57 10.71 18.38
C LEU A 190 14.01 11.27 18.36
N ASN A 191 14.20 12.58 18.54
CA ASN A 191 15.53 13.18 18.59
C ASN A 191 16.37 12.61 19.74
N ASN A 192 15.80 12.44 20.94
CA ASN A 192 16.52 11.87 22.09
C ASN A 192 16.89 10.39 21.91
N ARG A 193 16.26 9.68 20.96
CA ARG A 193 16.54 8.27 20.64
C ARG A 193 17.58 8.12 19.53
N PHE A 194 17.73 9.11 18.67
CA PHE A 194 18.70 9.12 17.56
C PHE A 194 20.01 9.86 17.90
N PHE A 195 20.03 10.73 18.92
CA PHE A 195 21.22 11.52 19.32
C PHE A 195 21.82 11.12 20.68
N ARG A 196 21.45 9.95 21.24
CA ARG A 196 22.23 9.32 22.31
C ARG A 196 23.21 8.32 21.71
N THR A 197 24.32 8.86 21.21
CA THR A 197 25.62 8.16 21.17
C THR A 197 26.23 8.16 22.56
#